data_AF-A0A521T1B2-F1
#
_entry.id   AF-A0A521T1B2-F1
#
_cell.length_a   1.000
_cell.length_b   1.000
_cell.length_c   1.000
_cell.angle_alpha   90.00
_cell.angle_beta   90.00
_cell.angle_gamma   90.00
#
_symmetry.space_group_name_H-M   'P 1'
#
loop_
_entity.id
_entity.type
_entity.pdbx_description
1 polymer ?
#
loop_
_entity_poly.entity_id
_entity_poly.type
_entity_poly.pdbx_seq_one_letter_code
_entity_poly.pdbx_strand_id
1 'polypeptide(L)'
;MKIILNRNTCTHHQAECEKCFGNKLMLNAFEDANCVQEIRDPHITDIITIYMTDRDGSQKTLILDKASFPDAYDSWMLFYEKQQADLAAG
;
A
#
# COMPACT_ATOMS: atom_id res chain seq x y z
N MET A 1 -3.07 11.72 -0.26
CA MET A 1 -1.81 11.32 0.38
C MET A 1 -1.01 10.49 -0.60
N LYS A 2 0.31 10.68 -0.69
CA LYS A 2 1.21 9.84 -1.49
C LYS A 2 2.23 9.18 -0.59
N ILE A 3 2.45 7.88 -0.78
CA ILE A 3 3.38 7.08 0.02
C ILE A 3 4.34 6.39 -0.93
N ILE A 4 5.64 6.47 -0.64
CA ILE A 4 6.68 5.76 -1.38
C ILE A 4 7.25 4.67 -0.47
N LEU A 5 7.15 3.43 -0.93
CA LEU A 5 7.59 2.23 -0.23
C LEU A 5 8.69 1.51 -1.00
N ASN A 6 9.66 0.95 -0.29
CA ASN A 6 10.58 -0.04 -0.82
C ASN A 6 10.62 -1.25 0.12
N ARG A 7 10.02 -2.37 -0.31
CA ARG A 7 9.96 -3.58 0.51
C ARG A 7 11.33 -4.23 0.73
N ASN A 8 12.34 -3.89 -0.07
CA ASN A 8 13.70 -4.41 0.08
C ASN A 8 14.47 -3.77 1.25
N THR A 9 13.97 -2.66 1.82
CA THR A 9 14.60 -2.02 2.99
C THR A 9 14.01 -2.51 4.31
N CYS A 10 13.05 -3.45 4.28
CA CYS A 10 12.43 -4.02 5.46
C CYS A 10 12.61 -5.55 5.49
N THR A 11 12.77 -6.11 6.68
CA THR A 11 12.91 -7.56 6.89
C THR A 11 11.58 -8.29 7.00
N HIS A 12 10.47 -7.57 7.17
CA HIS A 12 9.12 -8.14 7.36
C HIS A 12 8.69 -9.09 6.24
N HIS A 13 8.13 -10.24 6.61
CA HIS A 13 7.52 -11.20 5.69
C HIS A 13 6.15 -10.70 5.18
N GLN A 14 5.57 -11.39 4.20
CA GLN A 14 4.32 -10.95 3.56
C GLN A 14 3.19 -10.69 4.56
N ALA A 15 2.96 -11.58 5.53
CA ALA A 15 1.91 -11.42 6.52
C ALA A 15 2.08 -10.16 7.39
N GLU A 16 3.33 -9.79 7.70
CA GLU A 16 3.65 -8.57 8.44
C GLU A 16 3.46 -7.33 7.55
N CYS A 17 3.79 -7.43 6.26
CA CYS A 17 3.48 -6.37 5.29
C CYS A 17 1.97 -6.09 5.21
N GLU A 18 1.13 -7.13 5.14
CA GLU A 18 -0.33 -6.97 5.16
C GLU A 18 -0.79 -6.26 6.44
N LYS A 19 -0.29 -6.68 7.60
CA LYS A 19 -0.59 -6.03 8.88
C LYS A 19 -0.16 -4.55 8.90
N CYS A 20 1.05 -4.22 8.46
CA CYS A 20 1.52 -2.84 8.38
C CYS A 20 0.63 -1.99 7.47
N PHE A 21 0.14 -2.55 6.36
CA PHE A 21 -0.78 -1.89 5.45
C PHE A 21 -2.14 -1.65 6.10
N GLY A 22 -2.71 -2.67 6.76
CA GLY A 22 -3.95 -2.54 7.50
C GLY A 22 -3.86 -1.49 8.62
N ASN A 23 -2.75 -1.46 9.36
CA ASN A 23 -2.46 -0.43 10.36
C ASN A 23 -2.41 0.97 9.74
N LYS A 24 -1.84 1.12 8.52
CA LYS A 24 -1.84 2.40 7.83
C LYS A 24 -3.26 2.87 7.51
N LEU A 25 -4.14 1.99 7.06
CA LEU A 25 -5.51 2.34 6.73
C LEU A 25 -6.35 2.67 7.97
N MET A 26 -6.17 1.92 9.07
CA MET A 26 -6.97 2.07 10.30
C MET A 26 -6.46 3.14 11.25
N LEU A 27 -5.14 3.23 11.42
CA LEU A 27 -4.47 4.07 12.43
C LEU A 27 -3.71 5.24 11.81
N ASN A 28 -3.73 5.36 10.48
CA ASN A 28 -2.91 6.31 9.73
C ASN A 28 -1.40 6.16 9.99
N ALA A 29 -0.95 5.00 10.47
CA ALA A 29 0.42 4.77 10.94
C ALA A 29 1.05 3.52 10.29
N PHE A 30 2.33 3.63 9.95
CA PHE A 30 3.16 2.48 9.63
C PHE A 30 4.08 2.21 10.82
N GLU A 31 3.61 1.42 11.78
CA GLU A 31 4.43 1.03 12.94
C GLU A 31 5.58 0.13 12.47
N ASP A 32 6.82 0.49 12.87
CA ASP A 32 8.06 -0.24 12.62
C ASP A 32 8.36 -0.57 11.15
N ALA A 33 7.71 0.12 10.20
CA ALA A 33 7.88 -0.16 8.79
C ALA A 33 9.09 0.60 8.21
N ASN A 34 10.28 -0.02 8.28
CA ASN A 34 11.49 0.48 7.61
C ASN A 34 11.38 0.52 6.07
N CYS A 35 10.27 0.04 5.50
CA CYS A 35 9.99 0.12 4.06
C CYS A 35 9.46 1.49 3.61
N VAL A 36 9.03 2.36 4.52
CA VAL A 36 8.51 3.69 4.14
C VAL A 36 9.68 4.63 3.86
N GLN A 37 9.81 5.07 2.61
CA GLN A 37 10.86 6.01 2.21
C GLN A 37 10.39 7.46 2.29
N GLU A 38 9.14 7.72 1.90
CA GLU A 38 8.58 9.07 1.88
C GLU A 38 7.05 9.04 2.06
N ILE A 39 6.50 10.03 2.77
CA ILE A 39 5.07 10.32 2.80
C ILE A 39 4.88 11.80 2.43
N ARG A 40 4.14 12.06 1.35
CA ARG A 40 3.72 13.41 0.93
C ARG A 40 2.25 13.61 1.20
N ASP A 41 1.91 14.84 1.58
CA ASP A 41 0.55 15.24 1.97
C ASP A 41 -0.01 14.31 3.07
N PRO A 42 0.63 14.26 4.26
CA PRO A 42 0.31 13.28 5.31
C PRO A 42 -1.04 13.52 6.00
N HIS A 43 -1.73 14.60 5.68
CA HIS A 43 -3.09 14.85 6.15
C HIS A 43 -4.04 13.74 5.67
N ILE A 44 -5.10 13.50 6.44
CA ILE A 44 -6.14 12.53 6.06
C ILE A 44 -6.75 13.01 4.75
N THR A 45 -6.62 12.18 3.71
CA THR A 45 -7.16 12.44 2.38
C THR A 45 -8.08 11.30 1.98
N ASP A 46 -9.11 11.60 1.20
CA ASP A 46 -10.03 10.58 0.67
C ASP A 46 -9.36 9.61 -0.29
N ILE A 47 -8.18 9.96 -0.83
CA ILE A 47 -7.40 9.14 -1.77
C ILE A 47 -5.97 8.96 -1.26
N ILE A 48 -5.52 7.72 -1.20
CA ILE A 48 -4.15 7.31 -0.89
C ILE A 48 -3.54 6.70 -2.14
N THR A 49 -2.40 7.22 -2.59
CA THR A 49 -1.61 6.62 -3.68
C THR A 49 -0.32 6.06 -3.10
N ILE A 50 -0.08 4.77 -3.30
CA ILE A 50 1.09 4.06 -2.78
C ILE A 50 1.92 3.59 -3.96
N TYR A 51 3.14 4.12 -4.06
CA TYR A 51 4.16 3.68 -4.99
C TYR A 51 5.08 2.73 -4.26
N MET A 52 5.23 1.51 -4.75
CA MET A 52 5.94 0.45 -4.04
C MET A 52 6.91 -0.26 -4.96
N THR A 53 8.18 -0.31 -4.54
CA THR A 53 9.13 -1.32 -5.05
C THR A 53 8.93 -2.60 -4.27
N ASP A 54 8.50 -3.66 -4.95
CA ASP A 54 8.28 -4.97 -4.34
C ASP A 54 9.61 -5.76 -4.23
N ARG A 55 9.60 -6.89 -3.51
CA ARG A 55 10.78 -7.73 -3.26
C ARG A 55 11.38 -8.35 -4.51
N ASP A 56 10.58 -8.50 -5.57
CA ASP A 56 11.04 -8.95 -6.89
C ASP A 56 11.58 -7.80 -7.77
N GLY A 57 11.60 -6.56 -7.25
CA GLY A 57 12.01 -5.36 -7.96
C GLY A 57 10.91 -4.72 -8.81
N SER A 58 9.72 -5.33 -8.89
CA SER A 58 8.60 -4.77 -9.62
C SER A 58 8.10 -3.46 -8.98
N GLN A 59 7.64 -2.54 -9.81
CA GLN A 59 7.03 -1.29 -9.36
C GLN A 59 5.51 -1.47 -9.36
N LYS A 60 4.90 -1.36 -8.18
CA LYS A 60 3.46 -1.45 -7.99
C LYS A 60 2.92 -0.08 -7.59
N THR A 61 1.81 0.31 -8.21
CA THR A 61 1.06 1.50 -7.80
C THR A 61 -0.30 1.04 -7.31
N LEU A 62 -0.65 1.38 -6.07
CA LEU A 62 -1.98 1.20 -5.52
C LEU A 62 -2.64 2.56 -5.39
N ILE A 63 -3.78 2.73 -6.05
CA ILE A 63 -4.65 3.89 -5.85
C ILE A 63 -5.85 3.42 -5.04
N LEU A 64 -6.03 4.04 -3.87
CA LEU A 64 -7.03 3.66 -2.88
C LEU A 64 -7.90 4.86 -2.57
N ASP A 65 -9.22 4.68 -2.60
CA ASP A 65 -10.19 5.58 -2.01
C ASP A 65 -10.90 4.94 -0.80
N LYS A 66 -11.70 5.73 -0.08
CA LYS A 66 -12.48 5.24 1.08
C LYS A 66 -13.35 4.01 0.80
N ALA A 67 -13.86 3.84 -0.43
CA ALA A 67 -14.68 2.69 -0.79
C ALA A 67 -13.83 1.41 -0.95
N SER A 68 -12.59 1.56 -1.41
CA SER A 68 -11.63 0.45 -1.57
C SER A 68 -10.85 0.08 -0.30
N PHE A 69 -10.91 0.89 0.77
CA PHE A 69 -10.15 0.62 2.00
C PHE A 69 -10.46 -0.74 2.63
N PRO A 70 -11.72 -1.23 2.71
CA PRO A 70 -12.00 -2.56 3.23
C PRO A 70 -11.34 -3.68 2.41
N ASP A 71 -11.42 -3.61 1.07
CA ASP A 71 -10.79 -4.59 0.17
C ASP A 71 -9.26 -4.60 0.35
N ALA A 72 -8.65 -3.42 0.43
CA ALA A 72 -7.20 -3.27 0.60
C ALA A 72 -6.72 -3.59 2.03
N TYR A 73 -7.59 -3.49 3.03
CA TYR A 73 -7.32 -3.94 4.40
C TYR A 73 -7.30 -5.47 4.48
N ASP A 74 -8.22 -6.14 3.77
CA ASP A 74 -8.28 -7.61 3.73
C ASP A 74 -7.05 -8.20 3.05
N SER A 75 -6.67 -7.68 1.88
CA SER A 75 -5.37 -7.94 1.27
C SER A 75 -5.00 -6.86 0.26
N TRP A 76 -3.90 -6.14 0.51
CA TRP A 76 -3.42 -5.14 -0.46
C TRP A 76 -2.94 -5.79 -1.76
N MET A 77 -2.46 -7.05 -1.67
CA MET A 77 -1.96 -7.80 -2.82
C MET A 77 -3.09 -8.20 -3.77
N LEU A 78 -4.17 -8.79 -3.24
CA LEU A 78 -5.35 -9.13 -4.04
C LEU A 78 -6.01 -7.87 -4.60
N PHE A 79 -6.05 -6.79 -3.81
CA PHE A 79 -6.53 -5.51 -4.30
C PHE A 79 -5.70 -4.98 -5.49
N TYR A 80 -4.36 -5.07 -5.41
CA TYR A 80 -3.49 -4.69 -6.52
C TYR A 80 -3.76 -5.52 -7.78
N GLU A 81 -3.89 -6.84 -7.65
CA GLU A 81 -4.20 -7.73 -8.77
C GLU A 81 -5.53 -7.38 -9.43
N LYS A 82 -6.58 -7.12 -8.63
CA LYS A 82 -7.87 -6.64 -9.10
C LYS A 82 -7.75 -5.31 -9.83
N GLN A 83 -7.01 -4.35 -9.28
CA GLN A 83 -6.77 -3.06 -9.92
C GLN A 83 -6.06 -3.19 -11.28
N GLN A 84 -5.07 -4.09 -11.40
CA GLN A 84 -4.41 -4.33 -12.67
C GLN A 84 -5.34 -4.99 -13.69
N ALA A 85 -6.20 -5.92 -13.24
CA ALA A 85 -7.20 -6.55 -14.11
C ALA A 85 -8.21 -5.54 -14.65
N ASP A 86 -8.71 -4.64 -13.79
CA ASP A 86 -9.65 -3.59 -14.18
C ASP A 86 -9.03 -2.60 -15.17
N LEU A 87 -7.75 -2.24 -14.99
CA LEU A 87 -7.01 -1.37 -15.91
C LEU A 87 -6.74 -2.03 -17.27
N ALA A 88 -6.58 -3.35 -17.31
CA ALA A 88 -6.38 -4.09 -18.56
C ALA A 88 -7.70 -4.32 -19.33
N ALA A 89 -8.84 -4.20 -18.67
CA ALA A 89 -10.16 -4.42 -19.24
C ALA A 89 -10.82 -3.15 -19.81
N GLY A 90 -10.30 -1.97 -19.48
CA GLY A 90 -10.78 -0.65 -19.95
C GLY A 90 -9.89 -0.05 -21.02
#